data_AF-A0A534ASS0-F1
#
_entry.id   AF-A0A534ASS0-F1
#
_cell.length_a   1.000
_cell.length_b   1.000
_cell.length_c   1.000
_cell.angle_alpha   90.00
_cell.angle_beta   90.00
_cell.angle_gamma   90.00
#
_symmetry.space_group_name_H-M   'P 1'
#
loop_
_entity.id
_entity.type
_entity.pdbx_description
1 polymer ?
#
loop_
_entity_poly.entity_id
_entity_poly.type
_entity_poly.pdbx_seq_one_letter_code
_entity_poly.pdbx_strand_id
1 'polypeptide(L)'
;MKDKLPRDCFGCHQAQDSHAGRLGKDCGICHGSEKWKPSSFDHTRDTTWPLTGQHEKVACHTCHTANVMTQKLPTECVSCHRPNDVHAGSLGKECDQCHTTQGWRTSVSFDHDLTKFPLVGLHVTVPCEQCHLTRQYREVGHECIDCHKKDDVHKGNLGKDCHRCHSENGWKLWQFDHGKETGFALSGAHGKLACEACHRRPPDEVKLKQDCLTCHEKDDVHFGQYGRQCDRCHTTITWKGAKVH
;
A
#
# COMPACT_ATOMS: atom_id res chain seq x y z
N MET A 1 19.37 64.07 40.27
CA MET A 1 19.19 62.74 39.67
C MET A 1 17.97 62.80 38.77
N LYS A 2 18.12 62.63 37.45
CA LYS A 2 16.99 62.41 36.55
C LYS A 2 16.94 60.91 36.27
N ASP A 3 16.25 60.16 37.12
CA ASP A 3 15.90 58.80 36.74
C ASP A 3 14.93 58.89 35.56
N LYS A 4 15.41 58.49 34.38
CA LYS A 4 14.59 58.41 33.18
C LYS A 4 13.66 57.21 33.38
N LEU A 5 12.41 57.49 33.73
CA LEU A 5 11.34 56.50 33.69
C LEU A 5 11.29 55.85 32.29
N PRO A 6 11.31 54.51 32.19
CA PRO A 6 11.17 53.81 30.93
C PRO A 6 9.87 54.20 30.21
N ARG A 7 9.91 54.26 28.88
CA ARG A 7 8.76 54.64 28.04
C ARG A 7 8.18 53.46 27.24
N ASP A 8 8.67 52.26 27.49
CA ASP A 8 8.22 51.02 26.86
C ASP A 8 7.65 50.06 27.91
N CYS A 9 6.77 49.15 27.45
CA CYS A 9 6.09 48.20 28.32
C CYS A 9 7.09 47.35 29.13
N PHE A 10 8.14 46.85 28.47
CA PHE A 10 9.11 45.97 29.10
C PHE A 10 9.87 46.67 30.23
N GLY A 11 10.27 47.92 30.05
CA GLY A 11 11.01 48.68 31.06
C GLY A 11 10.24 48.87 32.38
N CYS A 12 8.91 48.96 32.32
CA CYS A 12 8.05 49.03 33.51
C CYS A 12 7.61 47.65 34.02
N HIS A 13 7.39 46.69 33.11
CA HIS A 13 6.76 45.39 33.41
C HIS A 13 7.74 44.20 33.34
N GLN A 14 9.05 44.44 33.37
CA GLN A 14 10.06 43.37 33.27
C GLN A 14 9.85 42.27 34.31
N ALA A 15 9.57 42.63 35.56
CA ALA A 15 9.33 41.68 36.65
C ALA A 15 7.98 40.93 36.54
N GLN A 16 7.08 41.41 35.67
CA GLN A 16 5.75 40.85 35.45
C GLN A 16 5.68 40.01 34.17
N ASP A 17 6.74 39.98 33.37
CA ASP A 17 6.79 39.21 32.14
C ASP A 17 6.85 37.70 32.44
N SER A 18 5.73 37.03 32.22
CA SER A 18 5.61 35.58 32.36
C SER A 18 6.50 34.79 31.40
N HIS A 19 7.01 35.44 30.34
CA HIS A 19 7.87 34.81 29.35
C HIS A 19 9.36 34.92 29.69
N ALA A 20 9.72 35.68 30.74
CA ALA A 20 11.11 35.93 31.13
C ALA A 20 12.01 36.41 29.97
N GLY A 21 11.48 37.31 29.12
CA GLY A 21 12.16 37.90 27.98
C GLY A 21 12.30 37.01 26.74
N ARG A 22 11.78 35.77 26.79
CA ARG A 22 11.92 34.80 25.68
C ARG A 22 11.12 35.17 24.43
N LEU A 23 10.02 35.91 24.58
CA LEU A 23 9.20 36.37 23.46
C LEU A 23 9.59 37.77 22.94
N GLY A 24 10.73 38.30 23.39
CA GLY A 24 11.13 39.68 23.09
C GLY A 24 10.49 40.71 24.03
N LYS A 25 10.76 41.99 23.75
CA LYS A 25 10.36 43.11 24.61
C LYS A 25 9.15 43.88 24.08
N ASP A 26 8.77 43.62 22.83
CA ASP A 26 7.64 44.27 22.19
C ASP A 26 6.34 43.50 22.48
N CYS A 27 5.78 43.73 23.67
CA CYS A 27 4.59 43.01 24.12
C CYS A 27 3.38 43.26 23.21
N GLY A 28 3.34 44.39 22.50
CA GLY A 28 2.22 44.83 21.67
C GLY A 28 1.95 43.93 20.46
N ILE A 29 2.92 43.11 20.06
CA ILE A 29 2.77 42.10 18.99
C ILE A 29 1.71 41.05 19.37
N CYS A 30 1.63 40.71 20.65
CA CYS A 30 0.79 39.62 21.15
C CYS A 30 -0.30 40.09 22.12
N HIS A 31 -0.06 41.18 22.84
CA HIS A 31 -0.93 41.65 23.91
C HIS A 31 -1.43 43.07 23.63
N GLY A 32 -2.75 43.25 23.70
CA GLY A 32 -3.37 44.57 23.67
C GLY A 32 -3.33 45.24 25.05
N SER A 33 -3.23 46.57 25.06
CA SER A 33 -3.35 47.38 26.29
C SER A 33 -4.76 47.33 26.89
N GLU A 34 -5.79 47.14 26.06
CA GLU A 34 -7.18 47.02 26.51
C GLU A 34 -7.53 45.59 26.96
N LYS A 35 -6.94 44.58 26.33
CA LYS A 35 -7.14 43.15 26.63
C LYS A 35 -5.82 42.40 26.54
N TRP A 36 -5.28 42.04 27.70
CA TRP A 36 -3.99 41.34 27.79
C TRP A 36 -4.09 39.83 27.53
N LYS A 37 -5.23 39.20 27.86
CA LYS A 37 -5.48 37.77 27.65
C LYS A 37 -6.85 37.53 26.97
N PRO A 38 -6.94 36.53 26.07
CA PRO A 38 -5.85 35.75 25.49
C PRO A 38 -4.92 36.61 24.62
N SER A 39 -3.75 36.09 24.27
CA SER A 39 -2.89 36.70 23.25
C SER A 39 -3.66 36.80 21.93
N SER A 40 -3.47 37.88 21.18
CA SER A 40 -4.00 38.05 19.82
C SER A 40 -3.13 37.38 18.75
N PHE A 41 -1.90 36.98 19.10
CA PHE A 41 -0.96 36.37 18.16
C PHE A 41 -1.45 35.01 17.66
N ASP A 42 -1.36 34.82 16.36
CA ASP A 42 -1.79 33.61 15.66
C ASP A 42 -0.70 33.15 14.69
N HIS A 43 -0.23 31.92 14.82
CA HIS A 43 0.86 31.41 13.98
C HIS A 43 0.49 31.31 12.48
N THR A 44 -0.79 31.07 12.17
CA THR A 44 -1.29 30.96 10.79
C THR A 44 -1.38 32.32 10.11
N ARG A 45 -1.77 33.35 10.86
CA ARG A 45 -1.91 34.72 10.33
C ARG A 45 -0.60 35.51 10.36
N ASP A 46 0.14 35.41 11.46
CA ASP A 46 1.26 36.30 11.77
C ASP A 46 2.62 35.68 11.42
N THR A 47 2.66 34.42 10.97
CA THR A 47 3.88 33.73 10.53
C THR A 47 3.67 32.95 9.24
N THR A 48 4.76 32.43 8.65
CA THR A 48 4.71 31.56 7.46
C THR A 48 4.54 30.08 7.80
N TRP A 49 4.42 29.71 9.07
CA TRP A 49 4.33 28.31 9.49
C TRP A 49 3.10 28.10 10.39
N PRO A 50 1.96 27.66 9.81
CA PRO A 50 0.76 27.40 10.58
C PRO A 50 0.95 26.16 11.46
N LEU A 51 0.60 26.29 12.75
CA LEU A 51 0.47 25.15 13.63
C LEU A 51 -0.84 24.45 13.31
N THR A 52 -0.79 23.17 12.97
CA THR A 52 -1.99 22.37 12.66
C THR A 52 -2.03 21.12 13.53
N GLY A 53 -3.24 20.64 13.81
CA GLY A 53 -3.46 19.39 14.52
C GLY A 53 -2.89 19.44 15.94
N GLN A 54 -2.06 18.47 16.32
CA GLN A 54 -1.49 18.43 17.68
C GLN A 54 -0.50 19.57 17.95
N HIS A 55 0.08 20.18 16.92
CA HIS A 55 1.03 21.29 17.09
C HIS A 55 0.35 22.56 17.62
N GLU A 56 -0.96 22.74 17.40
CA GLU A 56 -1.72 23.92 17.89
C GLU A 56 -1.71 24.04 19.41
N LYS A 57 -1.52 22.91 20.12
CA LYS A 57 -1.58 22.84 21.58
C LYS A 57 -0.20 22.89 22.24
N VAL A 58 0.86 22.99 21.43
CA VAL A 58 2.24 22.95 21.93
C VAL A 58 2.64 24.32 22.46
N ALA A 59 3.24 24.36 23.65
CA ALA A 59 3.77 25.59 24.22
C ALA A 59 4.92 26.15 23.35
N CYS A 60 4.98 27.48 23.17
CA CYS A 60 5.97 28.13 22.29
C CYS A 60 7.42 27.71 22.62
N HIS A 61 7.75 27.55 23.90
CA HIS A 61 9.10 27.21 24.36
C HIS A 61 9.54 25.78 24.03
N THR A 62 8.63 24.91 23.60
CA THR A 62 8.97 23.55 23.14
C THR A 62 9.75 23.61 21.83
N CYS A 63 9.45 24.59 20.99
CA CYS A 63 10.14 24.83 19.73
C CYS A 63 11.16 25.97 19.88
N HIS A 64 10.76 27.06 20.54
CA HIS A 64 11.59 28.25 20.71
C HIS A 64 12.38 28.20 22.01
N THR A 65 13.63 27.75 21.92
CA THR A 65 14.60 27.70 23.03
C THR A 65 15.37 29.00 23.23
N ALA A 66 15.26 29.95 22.30
CA ALA A 66 15.87 31.27 22.32
C ALA A 66 14.83 32.35 22.01
N ASN A 67 15.27 33.59 21.82
CA ASN A 67 14.36 34.69 21.54
C ASN A 67 13.64 34.49 20.20
N VAL A 68 12.31 34.39 20.24
CA VAL A 68 11.45 34.08 19.08
C VAL A 68 11.62 35.03 17.89
N MET A 69 11.97 36.29 18.15
CA MET A 69 12.15 37.31 17.11
C MET A 69 13.42 37.10 16.28
N THR A 70 14.35 36.28 16.79
CA THR A 70 15.67 36.06 16.17
C THR A 70 15.92 34.59 15.84
N GLN A 71 15.22 33.68 16.51
CA GLN A 71 15.41 32.25 16.34
C GLN A 71 14.75 31.75 15.06
N LYS A 72 15.56 31.30 14.11
CA LYS A 72 15.09 30.55 12.95
C LYS A 72 14.98 29.08 13.33
N LEU A 73 13.82 28.49 13.10
CA LEU A 73 13.56 27.07 13.33
C LEU A 73 13.44 26.32 11.99
N PRO A 74 13.93 25.07 11.93
CA PRO A 74 13.64 24.19 10.81
C PRO A 74 12.16 23.79 10.82
N THR A 75 11.57 23.65 9.63
CA THR A 75 10.17 23.24 9.46
C THR A 75 10.02 21.75 9.08
N GLU A 76 11.14 21.06 8.82
CA GLU A 76 11.15 19.63 8.51
C GLU A 76 10.79 18.81 9.77
N CYS A 77 9.84 17.86 9.65
CA CYS A 77 9.39 17.03 10.77
C CYS A 77 10.56 16.34 11.49
N VAL A 78 11.51 15.82 10.71
CA VAL A 78 12.69 15.09 11.22
C VAL A 78 13.60 15.96 12.11
N SER A 79 13.57 17.28 11.97
CA SER A 79 14.41 18.17 12.77
C SER A 79 14.04 18.15 14.26
N CYS A 80 12.78 17.85 14.57
CA CYS A 80 12.31 17.67 15.95
C CYS A 80 12.04 16.19 16.28
N HIS A 81 11.58 15.41 15.30
CA HIS A 81 11.09 14.04 15.54
C HIS A 81 12.10 12.93 15.24
N ARG A 82 13.32 13.22 14.78
CA ARG A 82 14.37 12.20 14.53
C ARG A 82 14.57 11.22 15.70
N PRO A 83 14.61 11.63 16.99
CA PRO A 83 14.77 10.67 18.09
C PRO A 83 13.60 9.69 18.23
N ASN A 84 12.42 10.03 17.69
CA ASN A 84 11.19 9.25 17.76
C ASN A 84 10.85 8.55 16.44
N ASP A 85 11.73 8.64 15.44
CA ASP A 85 11.49 8.02 14.14
C ASP A 85 11.68 6.51 14.22
N VAL A 86 10.55 5.81 14.22
CA VAL A 86 10.49 4.33 14.25
C VAL A 86 10.98 3.69 12.94
N HIS A 87 11.13 4.47 11.87
CA HIS A 87 11.63 3.99 10.59
C HIS A 87 13.16 4.09 10.47
N ALA A 88 13.84 4.64 11.48
CA ALA A 88 15.28 4.82 11.52
C ALA A 88 15.85 5.50 10.25
N GLY A 89 15.11 6.46 9.68
CA GLY A 89 15.50 7.20 8.47
C GLY A 89 15.37 6.43 7.16
N SER A 90 14.89 5.18 7.16
CA SER A 90 14.80 4.34 5.95
C SER A 90 13.83 4.88 4.89
N LEU A 91 12.84 5.67 5.30
CA LEU A 91 11.82 6.25 4.42
C LEU A 91 12.12 7.68 3.97
N GLY A 92 13.26 8.25 4.37
CA GLY A 92 13.61 9.64 4.07
C GLY A 92 13.04 10.64 5.07
N LYS A 93 12.81 11.88 4.62
CA LYS A 93 12.41 13.00 5.48
C LYS A 93 10.95 13.45 5.31
N GLU A 94 10.28 12.94 4.29
CA GLU A 94 8.92 13.34 3.87
C GLU A 94 7.88 12.57 4.69
N CYS A 95 7.87 12.84 6.00
CA CYS A 95 7.00 12.16 6.95
C CYS A 95 5.50 12.36 6.64
N ASP A 96 5.18 13.47 5.98
CA ASP A 96 3.85 13.91 5.57
C ASP A 96 3.26 13.14 4.38
N GLN A 97 4.08 12.30 3.70
CA GLN A 97 3.56 11.34 2.72
C GLN A 97 2.72 10.24 3.34
N CYS A 98 2.95 9.94 4.63
CA CYS A 98 2.24 8.88 5.35
C CYS A 98 1.51 9.41 6.57
N HIS A 99 2.09 10.35 7.31
CA HIS A 99 1.57 10.82 8.59
C HIS A 99 0.99 12.22 8.47
N THR A 100 0.05 12.57 9.36
CA THR A 100 -0.49 13.93 9.44
C THR A 100 -0.18 14.56 10.78
N THR A 101 -0.28 15.88 10.86
CA THR A 101 -0.13 16.63 12.12
C THR A 101 -1.22 16.31 13.14
N GLN A 102 -2.29 15.59 12.77
CA GLN A 102 -3.30 15.09 13.70
C GLN A 102 -2.78 13.97 14.61
N GLY A 103 -1.74 13.27 14.17
CA GLY A 103 -1.04 12.28 14.97
C GLY A 103 -0.39 11.19 14.12
N TRP A 104 0.74 10.67 14.60
CA TRP A 104 1.54 9.64 13.93
C TRP A 104 0.78 8.34 13.62
N ARG A 105 -0.31 8.04 14.32
CA ARG A 105 -1.12 6.82 14.13
C ARG A 105 -2.59 7.09 13.77
N THR A 106 -3.04 8.34 13.89
CA THR A 106 -4.47 8.68 13.80
C THR A 106 -4.98 8.68 12.36
N SER A 107 -4.12 9.11 11.44
CA SER A 107 -4.44 9.20 10.02
C SER A 107 -3.15 8.92 9.26
N VAL A 108 -2.81 7.62 9.22
CA VAL A 108 -1.73 7.14 8.36
C VAL A 108 -2.35 6.79 7.02
N SER A 109 -1.96 7.49 5.97
CA SER A 109 -2.45 7.25 4.62
C SER A 109 -1.29 7.29 3.66
N PHE A 110 -1.16 6.26 2.84
CA PHE A 110 -0.22 6.23 1.74
C PHE A 110 -0.98 5.74 0.51
N ASP A 111 -0.80 6.45 -0.60
CA ASP A 111 -1.50 6.14 -1.84
C ASP A 111 -0.72 5.10 -2.65
N HIS A 112 -1.19 3.85 -2.59
CA HIS A 112 -0.60 2.74 -3.35
C HIS A 112 -0.83 2.85 -4.86
N ASP A 113 -1.82 3.62 -5.31
CA ASP A 113 -2.11 3.80 -6.75
C ASP A 113 -0.98 4.57 -7.46
N LEU A 114 -0.16 5.29 -6.70
CA LEU A 114 1.04 5.97 -7.18
C LEU A 114 2.27 5.05 -7.26
N THR A 115 2.12 3.78 -6.92
CA THR A 115 3.21 2.80 -6.89
C THR A 115 3.08 1.75 -8.00
N LYS A 116 4.06 0.84 -8.07
CA LYS A 116 4.00 -0.31 -8.98
C LYS A 116 3.03 -1.40 -8.52
N PHE A 117 2.44 -1.27 -7.33
CA PHE A 117 1.48 -2.21 -6.79
C PHE A 117 0.25 -1.46 -6.24
N PRO A 118 -0.65 -1.00 -7.12
CA PRO A 118 -1.95 -0.48 -6.72
C PRO A 118 -2.72 -1.54 -5.94
N LEU A 119 -3.29 -1.15 -4.80
CA LEU A 119 -4.11 -2.08 -4.02
C LEU A 119 -5.49 -2.17 -4.67
N VAL A 120 -5.83 -3.37 -5.13
CA VAL A 120 -7.10 -3.66 -5.79
C VAL A 120 -7.82 -4.82 -5.12
N GLY A 121 -9.15 -4.81 -5.22
CA GLY A 121 -10.02 -5.83 -4.62
C GLY A 121 -9.81 -5.96 -3.11
N LEU A 122 -9.62 -7.20 -2.65
CA LEU A 122 -9.50 -7.50 -1.22
C LEU A 122 -8.22 -6.90 -0.60
N HIS A 123 -7.18 -6.63 -1.39
CA HIS A 123 -5.93 -6.07 -0.90
C HIS A 123 -6.08 -4.65 -0.34
N VAL A 124 -7.09 -3.88 -0.76
CA VAL A 124 -7.37 -2.51 -0.27
C VAL A 124 -7.58 -2.45 1.25
N THR A 125 -8.05 -3.56 1.83
CA THR A 125 -8.40 -3.64 3.27
C THR A 125 -7.29 -4.25 4.13
N VAL A 126 -6.17 -4.64 3.53
CA VAL A 126 -5.08 -5.31 4.22
C VAL A 126 -4.24 -4.28 5.00
N PRO A 127 -4.01 -4.49 6.31
CA PRO A 127 -3.12 -3.62 7.09
C PRO A 127 -1.69 -3.63 6.54
N CYS A 128 -1.00 -2.49 6.59
CA CYS A 128 0.35 -2.35 6.04
C CYS A 128 1.33 -3.41 6.57
N GLU A 129 1.22 -3.79 7.84
CA GLU A 129 2.13 -4.73 8.50
C GLU A 129 2.01 -6.16 7.96
N GLN A 130 0.92 -6.52 7.27
CA GLN A 130 0.80 -7.83 6.66
C GLN A 130 1.68 -7.97 5.41
N CYS A 131 1.99 -6.85 4.73
CA CYS A 131 2.89 -6.81 3.59
C CYS A 131 4.30 -6.34 4.00
N HIS A 132 4.39 -5.30 4.82
CA HIS A 132 5.62 -4.65 5.26
C HIS A 132 6.15 -5.23 6.58
N LEU A 133 6.44 -6.54 6.59
CA LEU A 133 6.80 -7.32 7.79
C LEU A 133 7.99 -6.76 8.58
N THR A 134 8.98 -6.19 7.90
CA THR A 134 10.21 -5.67 8.52
C THR A 134 10.14 -4.17 8.81
N ARG A 135 8.96 -3.53 8.67
CA ARG A 135 8.77 -2.07 8.68
C ARG A 135 9.63 -1.33 7.65
N GLN A 136 10.23 -2.06 6.73
CA GLN A 136 10.83 -1.51 5.53
C GLN A 136 9.67 -1.39 4.53
N TYR A 137 9.20 -0.16 4.31
CA TYR A 137 8.06 0.11 3.42
C TYR A 137 8.47 0.18 1.94
N ARG A 138 9.63 -0.41 1.60
CA ARG A 138 10.19 -0.47 0.25
C ARG A 138 10.52 -1.91 -0.09
N GLU A 139 10.57 -2.19 -1.39
CA GLU A 139 11.06 -3.47 -1.94
C GLU A 139 10.31 -4.73 -1.47
N VAL A 140 9.01 -4.59 -1.16
CA VAL A 140 8.14 -5.75 -0.98
C VAL A 140 7.83 -6.35 -2.36
N GLY A 141 7.88 -7.68 -2.45
CA GLY A 141 7.51 -8.42 -3.65
C GLY A 141 6.05 -8.15 -4.03
N HIS A 142 5.78 -7.93 -5.31
CA HIS A 142 4.47 -7.57 -5.85
C HIS A 142 3.83 -8.67 -6.68
N GLU A 143 4.52 -9.79 -6.89
CA GLU A 143 3.93 -10.94 -7.56
C GLU A 143 3.02 -11.68 -6.58
N CYS A 144 1.93 -12.29 -7.06
CA CYS A 144 0.99 -13.02 -6.20
C CYS A 144 1.71 -14.05 -5.32
N ILE A 145 2.68 -14.76 -5.90
CA ILE A 145 3.45 -15.81 -5.23
C ILE A 145 4.47 -15.28 -4.21
N ASP A 146 4.81 -14.00 -4.23
CA ASP A 146 5.74 -13.43 -3.24
C ASP A 146 5.12 -13.47 -1.84
N CYS A 147 3.79 -13.33 -1.76
CA CYS A 147 3.01 -13.45 -0.53
C CYS A 147 2.28 -14.81 -0.42
N HIS A 148 1.63 -15.25 -1.50
CA HIS A 148 0.71 -16.40 -1.50
C HIS A 148 1.37 -17.74 -1.87
N LYS A 149 2.70 -17.85 -1.79
CA LYS A 149 3.40 -19.12 -2.09
C LYS A 149 2.87 -20.32 -1.30
N LYS A 150 2.44 -20.09 -0.05
CA LYS A 150 1.89 -21.14 0.83
C LYS A 150 0.43 -21.47 0.53
N ASP A 151 -0.29 -20.54 -0.11
CA ASP A 151 -1.70 -20.67 -0.45
C ASP A 151 -1.89 -21.31 -1.84
N ASP A 152 -0.83 -21.38 -2.65
CA ASP A 152 -0.86 -21.99 -3.97
C ASP A 152 -1.06 -23.51 -3.91
N VAL A 153 -2.31 -23.92 -4.10
CA VAL A 153 -2.72 -25.33 -4.16
C VAL A 153 -2.14 -26.07 -5.36
N HIS A 154 -1.75 -25.36 -6.42
CA HIS A 154 -1.20 -25.94 -7.64
C HIS A 154 0.30 -26.21 -7.54
N LYS A 155 0.96 -25.70 -6.49
CA LYS A 155 2.40 -25.89 -6.22
C LYS A 155 3.29 -25.47 -7.41
N GLY A 156 2.89 -24.41 -8.12
CA GLY A 156 3.58 -23.87 -9.29
C GLY A 156 3.34 -24.63 -10.59
N ASN A 157 2.54 -25.71 -10.61
CA ASN A 157 2.33 -26.51 -11.82
C ASN A 157 1.55 -25.78 -12.92
N LEU A 158 0.82 -24.71 -12.58
CA LEU A 158 0.06 -23.90 -13.53
C LEU A 158 0.71 -22.54 -13.83
N GLY A 159 1.96 -22.35 -13.44
CA GLY A 159 2.67 -21.09 -13.60
C GLY A 159 2.41 -20.10 -12.46
N LYS A 160 2.89 -18.87 -12.63
CA LYS A 160 2.79 -17.79 -11.62
C LYS A 160 1.65 -16.81 -11.89
N ASP A 161 1.03 -16.91 -13.06
CA ASP A 161 0.09 -15.93 -13.54
C ASP A 161 -1.34 -16.20 -13.02
N CYS A 162 -1.53 -15.97 -11.72
CA CYS A 162 -2.75 -16.34 -11.02
C CYS A 162 -4.00 -15.62 -11.55
N HIS A 163 -3.87 -14.39 -12.05
CA HIS A 163 -5.01 -13.56 -12.47
C HIS A 163 -5.70 -14.07 -13.74
N ARG A 164 -5.08 -15.02 -14.46
CA ARG A 164 -5.72 -15.70 -15.59
C ARG A 164 -6.94 -16.53 -15.17
N CYS A 165 -6.94 -17.03 -13.94
CA CYS A 165 -7.98 -17.90 -13.42
C CYS A 165 -8.67 -17.34 -12.19
N HIS A 166 -7.91 -16.73 -11.30
CA HIS A 166 -8.39 -16.20 -10.02
C HIS A 166 -8.53 -14.68 -10.06
N SER A 167 -9.30 -14.13 -9.12
CA SER A 167 -9.46 -12.68 -8.96
C SER A 167 -9.10 -12.23 -7.55
N GLU A 168 -8.40 -11.11 -7.45
CA GLU A 168 -8.14 -10.36 -6.22
C GLU A 168 -9.43 -9.85 -5.55
N ASN A 169 -10.54 -9.72 -6.30
CA ASN A 169 -11.85 -9.38 -5.75
C ASN A 169 -12.50 -10.57 -5.03
N GLY A 170 -12.03 -11.78 -5.31
CA GLY A 170 -12.50 -13.00 -4.68
C GLY A 170 -11.88 -14.22 -5.35
N TRP A 171 -11.05 -14.96 -4.61
CA TRP A 171 -10.28 -16.08 -5.17
C TRP A 171 -11.12 -17.19 -5.81
N LYS A 172 -12.37 -17.35 -5.33
CA LYS A 172 -13.35 -18.32 -5.84
C LYS A 172 -14.15 -17.80 -7.04
N LEU A 173 -14.04 -16.52 -7.38
CA LEU A 173 -14.59 -15.95 -8.61
C LEU A 173 -13.68 -16.37 -9.76
N TRP A 174 -13.81 -17.65 -10.11
CA TRP A 174 -13.07 -18.29 -11.19
C TRP A 174 -13.48 -17.68 -12.53
N GLN A 175 -12.52 -17.20 -13.32
CA GLN A 175 -12.78 -16.51 -14.59
C GLN A 175 -12.30 -17.28 -15.82
N PHE A 176 -11.58 -18.39 -15.65
CA PHE A 176 -10.96 -19.10 -16.77
C PHE A 176 -11.91 -20.09 -17.45
N ASP A 177 -12.14 -19.88 -18.74
CA ASP A 177 -12.85 -20.82 -19.62
C ASP A 177 -11.84 -21.50 -20.55
N HIS A 178 -11.54 -22.77 -20.27
CA HIS A 178 -10.54 -23.53 -21.02
C HIS A 178 -10.86 -23.59 -22.53
N GLY A 179 -12.15 -23.66 -22.90
CA GLY A 179 -12.57 -23.72 -24.29
C GLY A 179 -12.35 -22.40 -25.03
N LYS A 180 -12.74 -21.28 -24.41
CA LYS A 180 -12.58 -19.94 -25.01
C LYS A 180 -11.11 -19.52 -25.07
N GLU A 181 -10.35 -19.80 -24.03
CA GLU A 181 -8.96 -19.34 -23.90
C GLU A 181 -7.96 -20.18 -24.71
N THR A 182 -8.23 -21.48 -24.88
CA THR A 182 -7.27 -22.40 -25.53
C THR A 182 -7.78 -23.03 -26.83
N GLY A 183 -9.07 -22.86 -27.15
CA GLY A 183 -9.73 -23.58 -28.24
C GLY A 183 -10.02 -25.06 -27.93
N PHE A 184 -9.69 -25.55 -26.72
CA PHE A 184 -9.93 -26.92 -26.30
C PHE A 184 -10.98 -26.98 -25.18
N ALA A 185 -12.23 -27.22 -25.56
CA ALA A 185 -13.32 -27.32 -24.59
C ALA A 185 -13.30 -28.69 -23.89
N LEU A 186 -13.09 -28.68 -22.57
CA LEU A 186 -13.17 -29.89 -21.75
C LEU A 186 -14.63 -30.37 -21.69
N SER A 187 -14.89 -31.55 -22.25
CA SER A 187 -16.23 -32.11 -22.41
C SER A 187 -16.28 -33.57 -21.97
N GLY A 188 -17.48 -34.05 -21.63
CA GLY A 188 -17.68 -35.40 -21.11
C GLY A 188 -16.90 -35.64 -19.82
N ALA A 189 -16.17 -36.76 -19.73
CA ALA A 189 -15.38 -37.12 -18.56
C ALA A 189 -14.24 -36.13 -18.28
N HIS A 190 -13.66 -35.51 -19.32
CA HIS A 190 -12.56 -34.56 -19.18
C HIS A 190 -12.95 -33.28 -18.44
N GLY A 191 -14.23 -32.87 -18.52
CA GLY A 191 -14.73 -31.68 -17.82
C GLY A 191 -14.76 -31.80 -16.29
N LYS A 192 -14.54 -33.00 -15.75
CA LYS A 192 -14.46 -33.26 -14.30
C LYS A 192 -13.04 -33.41 -13.79
N LEU A 193 -12.04 -33.36 -14.67
CA LEU A 193 -10.64 -33.53 -14.30
C LEU A 193 -10.07 -32.24 -13.71
N ALA A 194 -9.21 -32.39 -12.71
CA ALA A 194 -8.35 -31.31 -12.27
C ALA A 194 -7.27 -31.02 -13.33
N CYS A 195 -6.80 -29.77 -13.39
CA CYS A 195 -5.82 -29.33 -14.39
C CYS A 195 -4.56 -30.20 -14.39
N GLU A 196 -4.10 -30.63 -13.22
CA GLU A 196 -2.89 -31.43 -13.01
C GLU A 196 -2.98 -32.85 -13.57
N ALA A 197 -4.20 -33.34 -13.85
CA ALA A 197 -4.39 -34.63 -14.52
C ALA A 197 -3.75 -34.61 -15.92
N CYS A 198 -3.76 -33.45 -16.58
CA CYS A 198 -3.15 -33.23 -17.89
C CYS A 198 -1.86 -32.40 -17.77
N HIS A 199 -1.89 -31.29 -17.03
CA HIS A 199 -0.79 -30.34 -16.87
C HIS A 199 0.11 -30.69 -15.69
N ARG A 200 1.12 -31.52 -15.95
CA ARG A 200 2.19 -31.84 -14.97
C ARG A 200 3.29 -30.78 -14.89
N ARG A 201 3.24 -29.80 -15.80
CA ARG A 201 4.14 -28.66 -15.93
C ARG A 201 3.32 -27.46 -16.41
N PRO A 202 3.81 -26.22 -16.19
CA PRO A 202 3.10 -25.03 -16.63
C PRO A 202 2.71 -25.08 -18.11
N PRO A 203 1.47 -24.73 -18.45
CA PRO A 203 0.98 -24.77 -19.83
C PRO A 203 1.76 -23.84 -20.78
N ASP A 204 2.36 -22.78 -20.24
CA ASP A 204 3.25 -21.88 -21.02
C ASP A 204 4.60 -22.52 -21.36
N GLU A 205 5.05 -23.49 -20.57
CA GLU A 205 6.28 -24.25 -20.83
C GLU A 205 6.03 -25.46 -21.73
N VAL A 206 4.89 -26.12 -21.56
CA VAL A 206 4.57 -27.38 -22.25
C VAL A 206 3.20 -27.28 -22.88
N LYS A 207 3.18 -27.16 -24.21
CA LYS A 207 1.96 -27.30 -25.01
C LYS A 207 1.63 -28.78 -25.21
N LEU A 208 0.59 -29.25 -24.54
CA LEU A 208 0.05 -30.58 -24.76
C LEU A 208 -0.59 -30.68 -26.14
N LYS A 209 -0.42 -31.82 -26.81
CA LYS A 209 -1.16 -32.10 -28.04
C LYS A 209 -2.61 -32.38 -27.70
N GLN A 210 -3.51 -31.87 -28.54
CA GLN A 210 -4.97 -32.02 -28.36
C GLN A 210 -5.52 -33.32 -29.00
N ASP A 211 -4.67 -34.14 -29.60
CA ASP A 211 -5.09 -35.41 -30.19
C ASP A 211 -5.30 -36.49 -29.11
N CYS A 212 -6.37 -37.28 -29.26
CA CYS A 212 -6.80 -38.26 -28.27
C CYS A 212 -5.70 -39.30 -27.99
N LEU A 213 -5.03 -39.77 -29.05
CA LEU A 213 -4.07 -40.86 -28.96
C LEU A 213 -2.83 -40.52 -28.11
N THR A 214 -2.48 -39.24 -27.99
CA THR A 214 -1.34 -38.82 -27.15
C THR A 214 -1.53 -39.20 -25.68
N CYS A 215 -2.77 -39.28 -25.19
CA CYS A 215 -3.08 -39.72 -23.83
C CYS A 215 -3.68 -41.13 -23.79
N HIS A 216 -4.41 -41.52 -24.83
CA HIS A 216 -5.21 -42.75 -24.89
C HIS A 216 -4.61 -43.82 -25.82
N GLU A 217 -3.29 -43.83 -26.03
CA GLU A 217 -2.62 -44.84 -26.87
C GLU A 217 -2.93 -46.27 -26.42
N LYS A 218 -2.97 -46.49 -25.09
CA LYS A 218 -3.27 -47.81 -24.50
C LYS A 218 -4.74 -48.18 -24.54
N ASP A 219 -5.62 -47.19 -24.76
CA ASP A 219 -7.06 -47.39 -24.82
C ASP A 219 -7.55 -47.62 -26.27
N ASP A 220 -6.67 -47.46 -27.27
CA ASP A 220 -7.02 -47.69 -28.68
C ASP A 220 -7.18 -49.18 -28.99
N VAL A 221 -8.44 -49.61 -29.04
CA VAL A 221 -8.84 -50.97 -29.41
C VAL A 221 -8.60 -51.31 -30.89
N HIS A 222 -8.31 -50.32 -31.73
CA HIS A 222 -8.04 -50.52 -33.16
C HIS A 222 -6.54 -50.69 -33.44
N PHE A 223 -5.69 -50.63 -32.43
CA PHE A 223 -4.24 -50.82 -32.55
C PHE A 223 -3.60 -49.95 -33.65
N GLY A 224 -4.06 -48.69 -33.78
CA GLY A 224 -3.54 -47.70 -34.73
C GLY A 224 -4.08 -47.80 -36.17
N GLN A 225 -5.01 -48.72 -36.47
CA GLN A 225 -5.48 -48.99 -37.84
C GLN A 225 -6.15 -47.78 -38.54
N TYR A 226 -6.76 -46.86 -37.78
CA TYR A 226 -7.52 -45.72 -38.33
C TYR A 226 -6.81 -44.37 -38.12
N GLY A 227 -5.54 -44.38 -37.75
CA GLY A 227 -4.77 -43.17 -37.45
C GLY A 227 -5.15 -42.52 -36.11
N ARG A 228 -4.80 -41.24 -35.93
CA ARG A 228 -4.88 -40.53 -34.63
C ARG A 228 -6.14 -39.65 -34.48
N GLN A 229 -7.00 -39.58 -35.49
CA GLN A 229 -8.18 -38.68 -35.55
C GLN A 229 -9.43 -39.37 -35.02
N CYS A 230 -9.41 -39.79 -33.75
CA CYS A 230 -10.51 -40.51 -33.10
C CYS A 230 -11.82 -39.71 -33.10
N ASP A 231 -11.72 -38.38 -33.06
CA ASP A 231 -12.80 -37.40 -33.03
C ASP A 231 -13.68 -37.39 -34.29
N ARG A 232 -13.21 -37.99 -35.40
CA ARG A 232 -14.02 -38.15 -36.62
C ARG A 232 -15.13 -39.17 -36.48
N CYS A 233 -14.94 -40.15 -35.61
CA CYS A 233 -15.88 -41.27 -35.41
C CYS A 233 -16.46 -41.28 -33.99
N HIS A 234 -15.70 -40.82 -33.00
CA HIS A 234 -16.05 -40.85 -31.59
C HIS A 234 -16.19 -39.44 -31.01
N THR A 235 -16.91 -39.33 -29.89
CA THR A 235 -17.04 -38.07 -29.14
C THR A 235 -16.55 -38.25 -27.72
N THR A 236 -16.12 -37.17 -27.09
CA THR A 236 -15.73 -37.14 -25.67
C THR A 236 -16.89 -37.44 -24.71
N ILE A 237 -18.14 -37.37 -25.20
CA ILE A 237 -19.36 -37.61 -24.42
C ILE A 237 -19.75 -39.09 -24.45
N THR A 238 -19.70 -39.72 -25.62
CA THR A 238 -19.96 -41.16 -25.80
C THR A 238 -18.98 -41.77 -26.80
N TRP A 239 -18.35 -42.86 -26.36
CA TRP A 239 -17.52 -43.73 -27.19
C TRP A 239 -18.33 -44.82 -27.91
N LYS A 240 -19.58 -45.05 -27.49
CA LYS A 240 -20.47 -46.03 -28.12
C LYS A 240 -21.13 -45.42 -29.37
N GLY A 241 -21.18 -46.22 -30.43
CA GLY A 241 -21.85 -45.89 -31.69
C GLY A 241 -21.03 -44.93 -32.55
N ALA A 242 -19.95 -45.43 -33.16
CA ALA A 242 -19.13 -44.66 -34.08
C ALA A 242 -20.01 -44.08 -35.20
N LYS A 243 -19.98 -42.76 -35.36
CA LYS A 243 -20.67 -42.10 -36.47
C LYS A 243 -19.72 -42.11 -37.66
N VAL A 244 -20.00 -42.98 -38.62
CA VAL A 244 -19.34 -42.96 -39.93
C VAL A 244 -20.24 -42.13 -40.84
N HIS A 245 -19.74 -40.98 -41.27
CA HIS A 245 -20.34 -40.19 -42.35
C HIS A 245 -19.62 -40.50 -43.66
#